data_AF-A0A7V4G7J4-F1
#
_entry.id   AF-A0A7V4G7J4-F1
#
_cell.length_a   1.000
_cell.length_b   1.000
_cell.length_c   1.000
_cell.angle_alpha   90.00
_cell.angle_beta   90.00
_cell.angle_gamma   90.00
#
_symmetry.space_group_name_H-M   'P 1'
#
loop_
_entity.id
_entity.type
_entity.pdbx_description
1 polymer ?
#
loop_
_entity_poly.entity_id
_entity_poly.type
_entity_poly.pdbx_seq_one_letter_code
_entity_poly.pdbx_strand_id
1 'polypeptide(L)'
;MAPSPTFTLPKASPVTHRFISQLQEGEVLRQFFLLRRVEHRRTKDGKPFLDLVLADKTGTLRARVWEEALKRCPTPLVECEFVAVKGRVETYQGALQATLEFIDTVAHLRSQGRALAAFGPDVVHVHEPFAPSTGLWALLGARAPLVATFHSGAEPARLYDALAPVLRRLARRLAVRIAVSEAAARVARRRLGGTFEVIPNGVDTERFAVAEPARLGPGRKLLFVGRLDARKGFRLAV
;
A
#
# COMPACT_ATOMS: atom_id res chain seq x y z
N MET A 1 18.74 -12.88 24.62
CA MET A 1 18.51 -12.20 23.33
C MET A 1 17.60 -11.00 23.62
N ALA A 2 18.14 -9.78 23.62
CA ALA A 2 17.36 -8.59 23.96
C ALA A 2 16.22 -8.37 22.94
N PRO A 3 15.02 -7.93 23.35
CA PRO A 3 13.93 -7.68 22.42
C PRO A 3 14.32 -6.59 21.42
N SER A 4 14.14 -6.86 20.12
CA SER A 4 14.37 -5.86 19.07
C SER A 4 13.54 -4.61 19.35
N PRO A 5 14.13 -3.40 19.24
CA PRO A 5 13.40 -2.16 19.47
C PRO A 5 12.20 -2.12 18.52
N THR A 6 11.00 -2.10 19.11
CA THR A 6 9.76 -2.23 18.35
C THR A 6 9.41 -0.89 17.72
N PHE A 7 9.15 -0.90 16.41
CA PHE A 7 8.51 0.24 15.77
C PHE A 7 7.02 0.29 16.14
N THR A 8 6.71 0.77 17.34
CA THR A 8 5.35 1.11 17.80
C THR A 8 5.13 2.62 17.81
N LEU A 9 4.25 3.14 16.95
CA LEU A 9 3.73 4.50 17.12
C LEU A 9 3.15 4.67 18.54
N PRO A 10 3.30 5.85 19.18
CA PRO A 10 2.70 6.11 20.48
C PRO A 10 1.19 5.82 20.46
N LYS A 11 0.68 5.21 21.53
CA LYS A 11 -0.71 4.74 21.67
C LYS A 11 -1.76 5.86 21.74
N ALA A 12 -1.34 7.12 21.90
CA ALA A 12 -2.22 8.25 22.13
C ALA A 12 -1.97 9.34 21.07
N SER A 13 -3.08 9.81 20.50
CA SER A 13 -3.22 10.74 19.38
C SER A 13 -2.94 10.13 18.00
N PRO A 14 -3.77 10.41 16.98
CA PRO A 14 -3.43 10.04 15.61
C PRO A 14 -2.11 10.74 15.29
N VAL A 15 -1.05 9.96 15.10
CA VAL A 15 0.23 10.48 14.63
C VAL A 15 -0.03 10.96 13.21
N THR A 16 -0.41 12.23 13.10
CA THR A 16 -0.68 12.85 11.81
C THR A 16 0.64 12.89 11.07
N HIS A 17 0.67 12.32 9.86
CA HIS A 17 1.86 12.37 9.02
C HIS A 17 2.26 13.83 8.79
N ARG A 18 3.49 14.18 9.18
CA ARG A 18 4.06 15.53 9.03
C ARG A 18 4.81 15.57 7.72
N PHE A 19 4.40 16.47 6.84
CA PHE A 19 5.06 16.63 5.55
C PHE A 19 6.48 17.18 5.72
N ILE A 20 7.39 16.84 4.80
CA ILE A 20 8.79 17.28 4.80
C ILE A 20 8.88 18.81 4.90
N SER A 21 8.03 19.52 4.15
CA SER A 21 7.92 20.99 4.19
C SER A 21 7.56 21.57 5.57
N GLN A 22 7.04 20.76 6.49
CA GLN A 22 6.60 21.17 7.82
C GLN A 22 7.60 20.77 8.92
N LEU A 23 8.65 20.01 8.58
CA LEU A 23 9.63 19.53 9.54
C LEU A 23 10.53 20.67 10.00
N GLN A 24 10.90 20.63 11.28
CA GLN A 24 11.79 21.59 11.92
C GLN A 24 12.98 20.89 12.58
N GLU A 25 14.05 21.63 12.80
CA GLU A 25 15.21 21.13 13.52
C GLU A 25 14.83 20.68 14.95
N GLY A 26 15.40 19.56 15.37
CA GLY A 26 15.14 18.96 16.67
C GLY A 26 13.90 18.07 16.73
N GLU A 27 13.03 18.08 15.72
CA GLU A 27 11.83 17.23 15.68
C GLU A 27 12.20 15.74 15.62
N VAL A 28 11.44 14.93 16.35
CA VAL A 28 11.52 13.48 16.26
C VAL A 28 10.57 13.01 15.17
N LEU A 29 11.12 12.28 14.22
CA LEU A 29 10.44 11.87 13.01
C LEU A 29 10.15 10.38 13.10
N ARG A 30 8.87 10.00 13.04
CA ARG A 30 8.39 8.63 13.22
C ARG A 30 7.22 8.32 12.29
N GLN A 31 7.53 8.12 11.02
CA GLN A 31 6.52 8.01 9.96
C GLN A 31 7.10 7.34 8.71
N PHE A 32 6.34 7.36 7.63
CA PHE A 32 6.70 6.69 6.38
C PHE A 32 7.08 7.71 5.33
N PHE A 33 8.06 7.35 4.51
CA PHE A 33 8.48 8.13 3.36
C PHE A 33 8.74 7.23 2.17
N LEU A 34 8.64 7.80 0.98
CA LEU A 34 9.15 7.17 -0.22
C LEU A 34 10.68 7.23 -0.17
N LEU A 35 11.35 6.09 -0.30
CA LEU A 35 12.78 6.01 -0.49
C LEU A 35 13.10 6.34 -1.95
N ARG A 36 13.54 7.57 -2.21
CA ARG A 36 13.86 8.05 -3.56
C ARG A 36 15.24 7.60 -4.03
N ARG A 37 16.20 7.48 -3.11
CA ARG A 37 17.57 7.07 -3.40
C ARG A 37 18.23 6.43 -2.19
N VAL A 38 19.06 5.41 -2.42
CA VAL A 38 19.91 4.80 -1.38
C VAL A 38 21.34 4.64 -1.88
N GLU A 39 22.30 5.18 -1.13
CA GLU A 39 23.73 5.02 -1.41
C GLU A 39 24.44 4.41 -0.20
N HIS A 40 25.26 3.39 -0.46
CA HIS A 40 26.17 2.82 0.52
C HIS A 40 27.46 3.64 0.53
N ARG A 41 27.75 4.31 1.64
CA ARG A 41 28.94 5.16 1.79
C ARG A 41 29.76 4.73 3.00
N ARG A 42 30.97 5.26 3.12
CA ARG A 42 31.87 5.03 4.26
C ARG A 42 32.37 6.37 4.81
N THR A 43 32.52 6.47 6.13
CA THR A 43 33.15 7.63 6.77
C THR A 43 34.65 7.68 6.44
N LYS A 44 35.33 8.78 6.82
CA LYS A 44 36.79 8.89 6.70
C LYS A 44 37.52 7.77 7.44
N ASP A 45 36.95 7.31 8.55
CA ASP A 45 37.47 6.20 9.36
C ASP A 45 37.04 4.80 8.83
N GLY A 46 36.45 4.74 7.63
CA GLY A 46 36.08 3.50 6.96
C GLY A 46 34.77 2.84 7.42
N LYS A 47 34.05 3.41 8.39
CA LYS A 47 32.79 2.86 8.92
C LYS A 47 31.64 3.00 7.92
N PRO A 48 30.84 1.95 7.67
CA PRO A 48 29.75 2.00 6.70
C PRO A 48 28.55 2.81 7.22
N PHE A 49 27.91 3.55 6.32
CA PHE A 49 26.64 4.22 6.56
C PHE A 49 25.81 4.29 5.27
N LEU A 50 24.49 4.49 5.40
CA LEU A 50 23.63 4.77 4.25
C LEU A 50 23.36 6.26 4.15
N ASP A 51 23.50 6.79 2.93
CA ASP A 51 23.05 8.12 2.54
C ASP A 51 21.76 7.95 1.74
N LEU A 52 20.65 8.43 2.28
CA LEU A 52 19.31 8.21 1.77
C LEU A 52 18.68 9.53 1.34
N VAL A 53 17.82 9.47 0.34
CA VAL A 53 16.89 10.55 0.02
C VAL A 53 15.48 10.06 0.27
N LEU A 54 14.86 10.59 1.31
CA LEU A 54 13.44 10.37 1.61
C LEU A 54 12.60 11.41 0.87
N ALA A 55 11.38 11.05 0.48
CA ALA A 55 10.49 11.94 -0.25
C ALA A 55 9.04 11.79 0.20
N ASP A 56 8.31 12.88 0.06
CA ASP A 56 6.85 12.92 0.07
C ASP A 56 6.36 13.92 -1.00
N LYS A 57 5.04 14.20 -1.02
CA LYS A 57 4.45 15.12 -2.00
C LYS A 57 4.93 16.57 -1.88
N THR A 58 5.60 16.94 -0.78
CA THR A 58 6.02 18.32 -0.49
C THR A 58 7.52 18.54 -0.68
N GLY A 59 8.32 17.48 -0.81
CA GLY A 59 9.74 17.63 -1.08
C GLY A 59 10.57 16.39 -0.79
N THR A 60 11.86 16.62 -0.54
CA THR A 60 12.84 15.59 -0.23
C THR A 60 13.64 15.94 1.01
N LEU A 61 13.99 14.94 1.81
CA LEU A 61 14.80 15.06 3.01
C LEU A 61 15.97 14.09 2.91
N ARG A 62 17.20 14.62 3.02
CA ARG A 62 18.37 13.74 3.13
C ARG A 62 18.38 13.07 4.49
N ALA A 63 18.69 11.79 4.53
CA ALA A 63 18.71 11.02 5.76
C ALA A 63 19.92 10.11 5.84
N ARG A 64 20.46 9.92 7.03
CA ARG A 64 21.63 9.07 7.27
C ARG A 64 21.29 7.94 8.22
N VAL A 65 21.73 6.73 7.88
CA VAL A 65 21.67 5.55 8.75
C VAL A 65 23.10 5.17 9.10
N TRP A 66 23.50 5.43 10.34
CA TRP A 66 24.85 5.11 10.82
C TRP A 66 24.99 3.63 11.17
N GLU A 67 26.24 3.17 11.34
CA GLU A 67 26.61 1.76 11.54
C GLU A 67 25.72 0.99 12.52
N GLU A 68 25.44 1.55 13.70
CA GLU A 68 24.64 0.88 14.72
C GLU A 68 23.17 0.67 14.32
N ALA A 69 22.59 1.62 13.58
CA ALA A 69 21.25 1.48 13.02
C ALA A 69 21.25 0.61 11.76
N LEU A 70 22.34 0.65 10.98
CA LEU A 70 22.52 -0.13 9.75
C LEU A 70 22.51 -1.64 10.04
N LYS A 71 23.11 -2.08 11.14
CA LYS A 71 23.08 -3.48 11.60
C LYS A 71 21.66 -4.04 11.77
N ARG A 72 20.65 -3.17 11.92
CA ARG A 72 19.25 -3.52 12.15
C ARG A 72 18.36 -3.24 10.95
N CYS A 73 18.92 -2.68 9.87
CA CYS A 73 18.20 -2.35 8.66
C CYS A 73 17.86 -3.65 7.91
N PRO A 74 16.61 -3.85 7.47
CA PRO A 74 16.32 -4.91 6.52
C PRO A 74 17.03 -4.59 5.20
N THR A 75 17.71 -5.57 4.64
CA THR A 75 18.33 -5.48 3.32
C THR A 75 17.72 -6.54 2.40
N PRO A 76 17.51 -6.25 1.10
CA PRO A 76 17.85 -4.98 0.42
C PRO A 76 16.81 -3.87 0.67
N LEU A 77 17.27 -2.62 0.64
CA LEU A 77 16.40 -1.46 0.45
C LEU A 77 16.28 -1.21 -1.05
N VAL A 78 15.06 -0.98 -1.53
CA VAL A 78 14.77 -0.75 -2.96
C VAL A 78 14.29 0.68 -3.15
N GLU A 79 14.85 1.37 -4.14
CA GLU A 79 14.38 2.71 -4.51
C GLU A 79 12.94 2.67 -5.01
N CYS A 80 12.21 3.76 -4.82
CA CYS A 80 10.78 3.88 -5.11
C CYS A 80 9.87 3.01 -4.22
N GLU A 81 10.38 2.45 -3.11
CA GLU A 81 9.55 1.81 -2.08
C GLU A 81 9.32 2.70 -0.87
N PHE A 82 8.22 2.47 -0.16
CA PHE A 82 7.97 3.11 1.13
C PHE A 82 8.75 2.42 2.25
N VAL A 83 9.38 3.24 3.09
CA VAL A 83 10.11 2.83 4.28
C VAL A 83 9.52 3.51 5.52
N ALA A 84 9.42 2.76 6.61
CA ALA A 84 9.14 3.29 7.92
C ALA A 84 10.45 3.76 8.54
N VAL A 85 10.49 4.99 9.04
CA VAL A 85 11.69 5.56 9.64
C VAL A 85 11.40 6.10 11.03
N LYS A 86 12.38 5.95 11.92
CA LYS A 86 12.45 6.66 13.20
C LYS A 86 13.79 7.38 13.28
N GLY A 87 13.78 8.67 13.60
CA GLY A 87 15.00 9.44 13.72
C GLY A 87 14.76 10.83 14.26
N ARG A 88 15.77 11.68 14.14
CA ARG A 88 15.72 13.09 14.50
C ARG A 88 16.10 13.94 13.30
N VAL A 89 15.38 15.05 13.13
CA VAL A 89 15.70 16.08 12.14
C VAL A 89 16.73 17.03 12.74
N GLU A 90 17.80 17.28 11.99
CA GLU A 90 18.97 18.08 12.39
C GLU A 90 19.34 19.01 11.24
N THR A 91 19.87 20.19 11.55
CA THR A 91 20.45 21.06 10.52
C THR A 91 21.93 20.75 10.34
N TYR A 92 22.35 20.53 9.10
CA TYR A 92 23.76 20.32 8.75
C TYR A 92 24.12 21.16 7.53
N GLN A 93 25.16 22.00 7.67
CA GLN A 93 25.60 22.94 6.63
C GLN A 93 24.45 23.80 6.07
N GLY A 94 23.54 24.23 6.94
CA GLY A 94 22.40 25.07 6.59
C GLY A 94 21.23 24.34 5.91
N ALA A 95 21.28 23.01 5.78
CA ALA A 95 20.19 22.21 5.23
C ALA A 95 19.65 21.20 6.26
N LEU A 96 18.33 21.00 6.26
CA LEU A 96 17.71 19.96 7.08
C LEU A 96 18.11 18.58 6.56
N GLN A 97 18.52 17.72 7.50
CA GLN A 97 18.76 16.29 7.28
C GLN A 97 18.17 15.49 8.44
N ALA A 98 17.95 14.19 8.26
CA ALA A 98 17.51 13.31 9.33
C ALA A 98 18.58 12.27 9.69
N THR A 99 18.90 12.14 10.98
CA THR A 99 19.67 11.02 11.49
C THR A 99 18.70 9.92 11.93
N LEU A 100 18.74 8.77 11.27
CA LEU A 100 17.79 7.67 11.48
C LEU A 100 18.36 6.65 12.48
N GLU A 101 17.57 6.37 13.52
CA GLU A 101 17.80 5.31 14.50
C GLU A 101 17.22 3.97 14.04
N PHE A 102 16.19 4.03 13.18
CA PHE A 102 15.46 2.87 12.68
C PHE A 102 14.99 3.13 11.25
N ILE A 103 15.09 2.11 10.42
CA ILE A 103 14.52 2.06 9.09
C ILE A 103 14.02 0.64 8.85
N ASP A 104 12.84 0.50 8.25
CA ASP A 104 12.26 -0.79 7.91
C ASP A 104 11.42 -0.71 6.64
N THR A 105 11.34 -1.79 5.86
CA THR A 105 10.52 -1.82 4.65
C THR A 105 9.07 -2.13 4.99
N VAL A 106 8.13 -1.61 4.21
CA VAL A 106 6.71 -2.00 4.34
C VAL A 106 6.54 -3.51 4.20
N ALA A 107 7.33 -4.17 3.34
CA ALA A 107 7.29 -5.62 3.16
C ALA A 107 7.70 -6.39 4.43
N HIS A 108 8.78 -5.98 5.09
CA HIS A 108 9.24 -6.63 6.31
C HIS A 108 8.34 -6.31 7.52
N LEU A 109 7.86 -5.07 7.65
CA LEU A 109 6.82 -4.76 8.65
C LEU A 109 5.53 -5.55 8.42
N ARG A 110 5.19 -5.86 7.17
CA ARG A 110 4.03 -6.67 6.81
C ARG A 110 4.23 -8.14 7.16
N SER A 111 5.41 -8.71 6.92
CA SER A 111 5.70 -10.10 7.32
C SER A 111 5.64 -10.29 8.84
N GLN A 112 5.87 -9.22 9.60
CA GLN A 112 5.72 -9.19 11.06
C GLN A 112 4.30 -8.80 11.54
N GLY A 113 3.37 -8.48 10.64
CA GLY A 113 2.01 -8.04 10.98
C GLY A 113 1.92 -6.64 11.62
N ARG A 114 2.95 -5.80 11.46
CA ARG A 114 3.08 -4.49 12.13
C ARG A 114 2.85 -3.29 11.21
N ALA A 115 2.87 -3.48 9.88
CA ALA A 115 2.84 -2.39 8.90
C ALA A 115 1.68 -1.39 9.08
N LEU A 116 0.44 -1.85 9.30
CA LEU A 116 -0.72 -0.96 9.44
C LEU A 116 -0.68 -0.13 10.72
N ALA A 117 -0.34 -0.75 11.84
CA ALA A 117 -0.23 -0.06 13.13
C ALA A 117 0.96 0.92 13.13
N ALA A 118 2.04 0.55 12.46
CA ALA A 118 3.19 1.39 12.22
C ALA A 118 2.84 2.61 11.35
N PHE A 119 2.09 2.39 10.26
CA PHE A 119 1.73 3.44 9.30
C PHE A 119 0.77 4.47 9.87
N GLY A 120 -0.15 4.06 10.75
CA GLY A 120 -1.14 4.97 11.32
C GLY A 120 -2.01 5.67 10.27
N PRO A 121 -2.59 4.95 9.29
CA PRO A 121 -3.38 5.56 8.22
C PRO A 121 -4.63 6.27 8.74
N ASP A 122 -5.05 7.35 8.08
CA ASP A 122 -6.36 7.97 8.29
C ASP A 122 -7.50 7.11 7.72
N VAL A 123 -7.24 6.40 6.61
CA VAL A 123 -8.19 5.51 5.93
C VAL A 123 -7.43 4.28 5.41
N VAL A 124 -8.05 3.11 5.50
CA VAL A 124 -7.53 1.88 4.90
C VAL A 124 -8.49 1.43 3.81
N HIS A 125 -8.03 1.44 2.56
CA HIS A 125 -8.80 0.93 1.42
C HIS A 125 -8.27 -0.44 0.99
N VAL A 126 -9.14 -1.44 0.99
CA VAL A 126 -8.83 -2.83 0.65
C VAL A 126 -9.66 -3.32 -0.54
N HIS A 127 -9.06 -4.20 -1.34
CA HIS A 127 -9.73 -4.84 -2.47
C HIS A 127 -9.98 -6.31 -2.11
N GLU A 128 -11.21 -6.78 -2.31
CA GLU A 128 -11.63 -8.15 -1.99
C GLU A 128 -11.23 -8.59 -0.57
N PRO A 129 -11.74 -7.92 0.48
CA PRO A 129 -11.21 -8.02 1.84
C PRO A 129 -11.43 -9.37 2.53
N PHE A 130 -12.17 -10.30 1.91
CA PHE A 130 -12.44 -11.62 2.47
C PHE A 130 -11.58 -12.72 1.83
N ALA A 131 -10.88 -12.43 0.74
CA ALA A 131 -9.90 -13.35 0.20
C ALA A 131 -8.72 -13.47 1.17
N PRO A 132 -8.16 -14.67 1.41
CA PRO A 132 -7.02 -14.88 2.30
C PRO A 132 -5.77 -14.17 1.74
N SER A 133 -5.65 -12.90 2.09
CA SER A 133 -4.73 -11.94 1.49
C SER A 133 -4.43 -10.82 2.49
N THR A 134 -3.61 -9.85 2.09
CA THR A 134 -3.35 -8.63 2.86
C THR A 134 -4.63 -7.84 3.17
N GLY A 135 -5.66 -7.92 2.32
CA GLY A 135 -6.95 -7.29 2.56
C GLY A 135 -7.68 -7.85 3.78
N LEU A 136 -7.63 -9.17 4.00
CA LEU A 136 -8.21 -9.81 5.17
C LEU A 136 -7.45 -9.45 6.45
N TRP A 137 -6.12 -9.45 6.40
CA TRP A 137 -5.31 -9.01 7.54
C TRP A 137 -5.57 -7.54 7.90
N ALA A 138 -5.74 -6.68 6.89
CA ALA A 138 -6.13 -5.29 7.11
C ALA A 138 -7.53 -5.16 7.71
N LEU A 139 -8.50 -5.94 7.25
CA LEU A 139 -9.85 -6.00 7.84
C LEU A 139 -9.82 -6.43 9.31
N LEU A 140 -8.91 -7.32 9.70
CA LEU A 140 -8.77 -7.80 11.08
C LEU A 140 -7.98 -6.83 11.97
N GLY A 141 -6.94 -6.21 11.44
CA GLY A 141 -5.97 -5.43 12.23
C GLY A 141 -6.10 -3.91 12.17
N ALA A 142 -6.76 -3.34 11.16
CA ALA A 142 -6.84 -1.88 11.00
C ALA A 142 -7.65 -1.24 12.13
N ARG A 143 -7.20 -0.06 12.57
CA ARG A 143 -7.91 0.80 13.53
C ARG A 143 -8.62 1.98 12.85
N ALA A 144 -8.15 2.38 11.68
CA ALA A 144 -8.76 3.43 10.87
C ALA A 144 -10.05 2.93 10.19
N PRO A 145 -10.93 3.85 9.75
CA PRO A 145 -12.06 3.52 8.88
C PRO A 145 -11.64 2.70 7.66
N LEU A 146 -12.37 1.62 7.39
CA LEU A 146 -12.11 0.69 6.29
C LEU A 146 -13.06 0.94 5.12
N VAL A 147 -12.49 1.19 3.95
CA VAL A 147 -13.21 1.18 2.66
C VAL A 147 -12.88 -0.13 1.95
N ALA A 148 -13.88 -0.80 1.39
CA ALA A 148 -13.64 -2.04 0.65
C ALA A 148 -14.25 -2.00 -0.75
N THR A 149 -13.48 -2.41 -1.76
CA THR A 149 -13.97 -2.61 -3.13
C THR A 149 -14.13 -4.08 -3.48
N PHE A 150 -15.31 -4.43 -3.99
CA PHE A 150 -15.70 -5.75 -4.46
C PHE A 150 -15.74 -5.78 -6.00
N HIS A 151 -14.94 -6.66 -6.57
CA HIS A 151 -14.70 -6.81 -8.01
C HIS A 151 -15.47 -7.97 -8.62
N SER A 152 -15.74 -9.03 -7.85
CA SER A 152 -16.36 -10.24 -8.38
C SER A 152 -17.89 -10.15 -8.45
N GLY A 153 -18.44 -10.37 -9.64
CA GLY A 153 -19.85 -10.75 -9.87
C GLY A 153 -20.06 -12.25 -10.11
N ALA A 154 -19.02 -13.08 -9.92
CA ALA A 154 -19.13 -14.52 -10.08
C ALA A 154 -19.77 -15.17 -8.85
N GLU A 155 -20.70 -16.10 -9.08
CA GLU A 155 -21.27 -16.98 -8.06
C GLU A 155 -20.13 -17.69 -7.32
N PRO A 156 -19.97 -17.50 -6.00
CA PRO A 156 -18.79 -18.00 -5.30
C PRO A 156 -18.93 -19.48 -4.95
N ALA A 157 -17.81 -20.12 -4.61
CA ALA A 157 -17.83 -21.50 -4.09
C ALA A 157 -18.72 -21.63 -2.84
N ARG A 158 -19.46 -22.75 -2.73
CA ARG A 158 -20.40 -23.07 -1.62
C ARG A 158 -19.83 -22.82 -0.21
N LEU A 159 -18.51 -22.95 -0.06
CA LEU A 159 -17.79 -22.69 1.19
C LEU A 159 -18.00 -21.26 1.72
N TYR A 160 -18.06 -20.25 0.85
CA TYR A 160 -18.25 -18.88 1.30
C TYR A 160 -19.69 -18.60 1.76
N ASP A 161 -20.70 -19.33 1.25
CA ASP A 161 -22.08 -19.18 1.71
C ASP A 161 -22.24 -19.74 3.13
N ALA A 162 -21.58 -20.86 3.43
CA ALA A 162 -21.52 -21.40 4.79
C ALA A 162 -20.87 -20.41 5.78
N LEU A 163 -19.86 -19.64 5.34
CA LEU A 163 -19.20 -18.63 6.16
C LEU A 163 -19.93 -17.27 6.21
N ALA A 164 -21.07 -17.12 5.52
CA ALA A 164 -21.75 -15.84 5.40
C ALA A 164 -22.03 -15.12 6.74
N PRO A 165 -22.43 -15.78 7.84
CA PRO A 165 -22.64 -15.09 9.13
C PRO A 165 -21.35 -14.43 9.67
N VAL A 166 -20.21 -15.10 9.54
CA VAL A 166 -18.90 -14.58 9.95
C VAL A 166 -18.51 -13.39 9.06
N LEU A 167 -18.69 -13.54 7.75
CA LEU A 167 -18.37 -12.48 6.79
C LEU A 167 -19.26 -11.25 6.98
N ARG A 168 -20.56 -11.42 7.28
CA ARG A 168 -21.47 -10.32 7.64
C ARG A 168 -21.01 -9.60 8.90
N ARG A 169 -20.59 -10.34 9.93
CA ARG A 169 -20.05 -9.75 11.16
C ARG A 169 -18.82 -8.91 10.88
N LEU A 170 -17.89 -9.43 10.07
CA LEU A 170 -16.68 -8.70 9.67
C LEU A 170 -16.99 -7.50 8.77
N ALA A 171 -17.96 -7.62 7.86
CA ALA A 171 -18.41 -6.54 6.97
C ALA A 171 -18.95 -5.32 7.72
N ARG A 172 -19.41 -5.49 8.97
CA ARG A 172 -19.81 -4.35 9.83
C ARG A 172 -18.65 -3.43 10.20
N ARG A 173 -17.40 -3.88 10.06
CA ARG A 173 -16.21 -3.02 10.23
C ARG A 173 -15.96 -2.09 9.05
N LEU A 174 -16.58 -2.37 7.90
CA LEU A 174 -16.41 -1.57 6.70
C LEU A 174 -17.28 -0.31 6.81
N ALA A 175 -16.64 0.85 6.78
CA ALA A 175 -17.29 2.15 6.76
C ALA A 175 -17.98 2.39 5.41
N VAL A 176 -17.31 2.03 4.31
CA VAL A 176 -17.83 2.15 2.95
C VAL A 176 -17.60 0.86 2.19
N ARG A 177 -18.60 0.46 1.40
CA ARG A 177 -18.58 -0.76 0.58
C ARG A 177 -18.83 -0.35 -0.87
N ILE A 178 -17.82 -0.54 -1.71
CA ILE A 178 -17.83 -0.20 -3.12
C ILE A 178 -17.96 -1.49 -3.93
N ALA A 179 -18.82 -1.50 -4.94
CA ALA A 179 -18.86 -2.54 -5.95
C ALA A 179 -18.51 -1.95 -7.32
N VAL A 180 -17.74 -2.68 -8.12
CA VAL A 180 -17.32 -2.18 -9.46
C VAL A 180 -18.42 -2.23 -10.52
N SER A 181 -19.57 -2.85 -10.20
CA SER A 181 -20.74 -2.95 -11.07
C SER A 181 -21.97 -3.34 -10.25
N GLU A 182 -23.15 -3.13 -10.82
CA GLU A 182 -24.41 -3.63 -10.24
C GLU A 182 -24.42 -5.16 -10.08
N ALA A 183 -23.76 -5.89 -10.98
CA ALA A 183 -23.64 -7.35 -10.87
C ALA A 183 -22.82 -7.74 -9.63
N ALA A 184 -21.67 -7.10 -9.41
CA ALA A 184 -20.86 -7.30 -8.21
C ALA A 184 -21.59 -6.87 -6.93
N ALA A 185 -22.31 -5.74 -6.98
CA ALA A 185 -23.12 -5.25 -5.86
C ALA A 185 -24.20 -6.26 -5.47
N ARG A 186 -24.89 -6.86 -6.45
CA ARG A 186 -25.92 -7.87 -6.24
C ARG A 186 -25.39 -9.11 -5.51
N VAL A 187 -24.25 -9.63 -5.98
CA VAL A 187 -23.59 -10.80 -5.35
C VAL A 187 -23.13 -10.46 -3.93
N ALA A 188 -22.47 -9.33 -3.75
CA ALA A 188 -21.97 -8.90 -2.44
C ALA A 188 -23.12 -8.63 -1.46
N ARG A 189 -24.19 -7.96 -1.89
CA ARG A 189 -25.37 -7.65 -1.07
C ARG A 189 -26.13 -8.90 -0.66
N ARG A 190 -26.31 -9.88 -1.57
CA ARG A 190 -26.95 -11.17 -1.23
C ARG A 190 -26.24 -11.86 -0.06
N ARG A 191 -24.91 -11.81 -0.05
CA ARG A 191 -24.11 -12.48 0.99
C ARG A 191 -23.96 -11.65 2.26
N LEU A 192 -23.57 -10.39 2.12
CA LEU A 192 -23.12 -9.54 3.22
C LEU A 192 -24.24 -8.63 3.77
N GLY A 193 -25.32 -8.47 3.02
CA GLY A 193 -26.35 -7.47 3.29
C GLY A 193 -25.84 -6.03 3.16
N GLY A 194 -26.70 -5.08 3.49
CA GLY A 194 -26.38 -3.65 3.52
C GLY A 194 -26.30 -2.99 2.14
N THR A 195 -25.84 -1.74 2.14
CA THR A 195 -25.72 -0.90 0.95
C THR A 195 -24.32 -0.97 0.36
N PHE A 196 -24.25 -0.71 -0.94
CA PHE A 196 -23.02 -0.67 -1.72
C PHE A 196 -23.11 0.51 -2.66
N GLU A 197 -22.04 1.28 -2.75
CA GLU A 197 -21.86 2.29 -3.79
C GLU A 197 -21.31 1.61 -5.04
N VAL A 198 -21.89 1.89 -6.20
CA VAL A 198 -21.38 1.35 -7.46
C VAL A 198 -20.45 2.36 -8.09
N ILE A 199 -19.15 2.05 -8.08
CA ILE A 199 -18.11 2.88 -8.69
C ILE A 199 -17.37 2.01 -9.71
N PRO A 200 -17.59 2.22 -11.02
CA PRO A 200 -16.95 1.43 -12.06
C PRO A 200 -15.43 1.68 -12.10
N ASN A 201 -14.71 0.73 -12.71
CA ASN A 201 -13.27 0.87 -12.90
C ASN A 201 -12.96 2.06 -13.82
N GLY A 202 -11.94 2.85 -13.44
CA GLY A 202 -11.42 3.91 -14.29
C GLY A 202 -10.64 3.38 -15.48
N VAL A 203 -10.64 4.14 -16.57
CA VAL A 203 -9.77 3.92 -17.75
C VAL A 203 -9.13 5.26 -18.12
N ASP A 204 -7.85 5.23 -18.45
CA ASP A 204 -7.12 6.40 -18.96
C ASP A 204 -7.56 6.67 -20.40
N THR A 205 -8.52 7.57 -20.60
CA THR A 205 -9.13 7.80 -21.91
C THR A 205 -8.18 8.46 -22.91
N GLU A 206 -7.28 9.32 -22.44
CA GLU A 206 -6.31 10.02 -23.29
C GLU A 206 -5.36 9.03 -23.96
N ARG A 207 -4.88 8.05 -23.19
CA ARG A 207 -4.01 6.99 -23.71
C ARG A 207 -4.63 6.19 -24.86
N PHE A 208 -5.95 5.98 -24.84
CA PHE A 208 -6.65 5.21 -25.89
C PHE A 208 -7.21 6.07 -27.01
N ALA A 209 -7.29 7.40 -26.84
CA ALA A 209 -7.84 8.31 -27.84
C ALA A 209 -6.89 8.54 -29.03
N VAL A 210 -5.58 8.40 -28.82
CA VAL A 210 -4.52 8.76 -29.81
C VAL A 210 -3.86 7.54 -30.46
N ALA A 211 -4.54 6.40 -30.53
CA ALA A 211 -3.95 5.17 -31.09
C ALA A 211 -3.77 5.27 -32.61
N GLU A 212 -2.56 5.00 -33.10
CA GLU A 212 -2.30 4.85 -34.54
C GLU A 212 -2.94 3.56 -35.07
N PRO A 213 -3.74 3.61 -36.16
CA PRO A 213 -4.34 2.42 -36.75
C PRO A 213 -3.30 1.41 -37.23
N ALA A 214 -3.44 0.15 -36.80
CA ALA A 214 -2.61 -0.93 -37.31
C ALA A 214 -2.88 -1.18 -38.81
N ARG A 215 -1.82 -1.35 -39.59
CA ARG A 215 -1.91 -1.74 -41.01
C ARG A 215 -2.28 -3.23 -41.12
N LEU A 216 -3.58 -3.52 -41.07
CA LEU A 216 -4.12 -4.85 -41.27
C LEU A 216 -4.55 -5.00 -42.74
N GLY A 217 -4.24 -6.14 -43.37
CA GLY A 217 -4.62 -6.41 -44.76
C GLY A 217 -6.14 -6.41 -45.01
N PRO A 218 -6.60 -6.61 -46.26
CA PRO A 218 -8.02 -6.52 -46.62
C PRO A 218 -8.90 -7.54 -45.88
N GLY A 219 -10.20 -7.28 -45.80
CA GLY A 219 -11.21 -8.15 -45.17
C GLY A 219 -11.60 -7.77 -43.74
N ARG A 220 -12.64 -8.41 -43.19
CA ARG A 220 -13.17 -8.15 -41.84
C ARG A 220 -12.15 -8.54 -40.77
N LYS A 221 -12.03 -7.71 -39.72
CA LYS A 221 -11.10 -7.91 -38.60
C LYS A 221 -11.89 -8.00 -37.30
N LEU A 222 -11.54 -8.97 -36.46
CA LEU A 222 -12.11 -9.17 -35.12
C LEU A 222 -10.96 -9.13 -34.12
N LEU A 223 -11.07 -8.29 -33.08
CA LEU A 223 -10.12 -8.21 -31.99
C LEU A 223 -10.74 -8.78 -30.71
N PHE A 224 -10.10 -9.80 -30.14
CA PHE A 224 -10.43 -10.32 -28.83
C PHE A 224 -9.29 -9.98 -27.86
N VAL A 225 -9.59 -9.23 -26.79
CA VAL A 225 -8.62 -8.91 -25.74
C VAL A 225 -9.11 -9.48 -24.41
N GLY A 226 -8.41 -10.51 -23.93
CA GLY A 226 -8.70 -11.13 -22.66
C GLY A 226 -7.79 -12.33 -22.41
N ARG A 227 -7.71 -12.76 -21.14
CA ARG A 227 -7.06 -14.04 -20.82
C ARG A 227 -7.80 -15.19 -21.51
N LEU A 228 -7.06 -16.21 -21.96
CA LEU A 228 -7.61 -17.42 -22.58
C LEU A 228 -8.24 -18.35 -21.51
N ASP A 229 -9.29 -17.85 -20.86
CA ASP A 229 -10.11 -18.56 -19.88
C ASP A 229 -11.48 -18.85 -20.53
N ALA A 230 -12.04 -20.04 -20.31
CA ALA A 230 -13.29 -20.47 -20.93
C ALA A 230 -14.44 -19.48 -20.68
N ARG A 231 -14.46 -18.82 -19.51
CA ARG A 231 -15.49 -17.84 -19.13
C ARG A 231 -15.40 -16.54 -19.94
N LYS A 232 -14.33 -16.33 -20.68
CA LYS A 232 -14.14 -15.16 -21.55
C LYS A 232 -14.70 -15.36 -22.96
N GLY A 233 -15.18 -16.57 -23.28
CA GLY A 233 -15.93 -16.81 -24.51
C GLY A 233 -15.11 -16.86 -25.80
N PHE A 234 -13.77 -17.01 -25.71
CA PHE A 234 -12.91 -17.05 -26.89
C PHE A 234 -13.35 -18.10 -27.92
N ARG A 235 -13.71 -19.32 -27.45
CA ARG A 235 -14.21 -20.41 -28.29
C ARG A 235 -15.54 -20.13 -29.01
N LEU A 236 -16.29 -19.13 -28.57
CA LEU A 236 -17.52 -18.69 -29.24
C LEU A 236 -17.24 -17.58 -30.25
N ALA A 237 -16.15 -16.83 -30.05
CA ALA A 237 -15.78 -15.68 -30.88
C ALA A 237 -14.92 -16.06 -32.08
N VAL A 238 -14.12 -17.14 -31.98
CA VAL A 238 -13.18 -17.64 -33.00
C VAL A 238 -13.30 -19.15 -33.10
#